data_AF-A0A520C333-F1
#
_entry.id   AF-A0A520C333-F1
#
_cell.length_a   1.000
_cell.length_b   1.000
_cell.length_c   1.000
_cell.angle_alpha   90.00
_cell.angle_beta   90.00
_cell.angle_gamma   90.00
#
_symmetry.space_group_name_H-M   'P 1'
#
loop_
_entity.id
_entity.type
_entity.pdbx_description
1 polymer ?
#
loop_
_entity_poly.entity_id
_entity_poly.type
_entity_poly.pdbx_seq_one_letter_code
_entity_poly.pdbx_strand_id
1 'polypeptide(L)'
;MIAMPQDLQGLRHVEVARLRHVAVVPAGSPAAKKRALRLADLQAGPVFLRFAKRANPALWTHYQRQYDALGFAPVREAVAPGTAATIAQIAAGRGCTLLPAALARQRYPGVAYRRLLDEVSVDVHLVFGEALEPALVQALTDQRELFAAAIA
;
A
#
# COMPACT_ATOMS: atom_id res chain seq x y z
N MET A 1 -2.76 13.83 5.38
CA MET A 1 -1.65 12.88 5.12
C MET A 1 -1.89 12.22 3.78
N ILE A 2 -0.85 12.00 2.98
CA ILE A 2 -0.98 11.34 1.67
C ILE A 2 0.22 10.42 1.41
N ALA A 3 -0.02 9.31 0.71
CA ALA A 3 1.03 8.42 0.25
C ALA A 3 1.79 9.04 -0.93
N MET A 4 3.11 9.01 -0.91
CA MET A 4 3.98 9.55 -1.96
C MET A 4 4.41 8.45 -2.95
N PRO A 5 4.80 8.80 -4.19
CA PRO A 5 4.89 10.15 -4.76
C PRO A 5 3.54 10.71 -5.22
N GLN A 6 3.39 12.04 -5.11
CA GLN A 6 2.28 12.83 -5.66
C GLN A 6 2.85 14.13 -6.25
N ASP A 7 2.12 14.73 -7.19
CA ASP A 7 2.41 16.11 -7.60
C ASP A 7 1.84 17.07 -6.54
N LEU A 8 2.75 17.74 -5.83
CA LEU A 8 2.43 18.64 -4.71
C LEU A 8 2.91 20.07 -5.00
N GLN A 9 2.95 20.47 -6.27
CA GLN A 9 3.28 21.85 -6.64
C GLN A 9 2.41 22.86 -5.88
N GLY A 10 3.06 23.88 -5.30
CA GLY A 10 2.38 24.89 -4.47
C GLY A 10 1.93 24.37 -3.10
N LEU A 11 2.41 23.21 -2.64
CA LEU A 11 2.11 22.68 -1.31
C LEU A 11 3.41 22.43 -0.54
N ARG A 12 3.38 22.70 0.76
CA ARG A 12 4.45 22.28 1.68
C ARG A 12 4.15 20.88 2.18
N HIS A 13 5.18 20.07 2.37
CA HIS A 13 5.00 18.71 2.86
C HIS A 13 6.22 18.23 3.65
N VAL A 14 5.98 17.31 4.58
CA VAL A 14 7.03 16.67 5.37
C VAL A 14 6.72 15.19 5.52
N GLU A 15 7.74 14.36 5.39
CA GLU A 15 7.62 12.92 5.62
C GLU A 15 7.30 12.68 7.09
N VAL A 16 6.33 11.79 7.35
CA VAL A 16 5.95 11.42 8.72
C VAL A 16 6.06 9.93 8.97
N ALA A 17 5.95 9.09 7.94
CA ALA A 17 6.14 7.65 8.11
C ALA A 17 6.51 6.97 6.79
N ARG A 18 7.12 5.79 6.90
CA ARG A 18 7.24 4.82 5.83
C ARG A 18 6.40 3.60 6.15
N LEU A 19 5.41 3.31 5.32
CA LEU A 19 4.50 2.18 5.51
C LEU A 19 4.97 0.97 4.70
N ARG A 20 5.23 -0.14 5.40
CA ARG A 20 5.47 -1.45 4.76
C ARG A 20 4.17 -2.07 4.29
N HIS A 21 4.25 -2.89 3.25
CA HIS A 21 3.11 -3.61 2.71
C HIS A 21 2.93 -5.00 3.31
N VAL A 22 1.69 -5.45 3.30
CA VAL A 22 1.30 -6.84 3.57
C VAL A 22 0.61 -7.41 2.34
N ALA A 23 0.77 -8.71 2.14
CA ALA A 23 0.01 -9.45 1.15
C ALA A 23 -1.40 -9.74 1.67
N VAL A 24 -2.39 -9.59 0.81
CA VAL A 24 -3.79 -9.88 1.06
C VAL A 24 -4.21 -10.97 0.10
N VAL A 25 -4.49 -12.16 0.64
CA VAL A 25 -4.76 -13.38 -0.14
C VAL A 25 -6.04 -14.06 0.33
N PRO A 26 -6.67 -14.92 -0.49
CA PRO A 26 -7.83 -15.69 -0.04
C PRO A 26 -7.45 -16.61 1.11
N ALA A 27 -8.28 -16.68 2.15
CA ALA A 27 -7.99 -17.45 3.36
C ALA A 27 -7.82 -18.96 3.11
N GLY A 28 -8.48 -19.49 2.08
CA GLY A 28 -8.34 -20.89 1.66
C GLY A 28 -7.15 -21.19 0.74
N SER A 29 -6.38 -20.16 0.32
CA SER A 29 -5.27 -20.35 -0.63
C SER A 29 -4.04 -21.00 0.02
N PRO A 30 -3.16 -21.67 -0.75
CA PRO A 30 -1.88 -22.16 -0.24
C PRO A 30 -1.02 -21.06 0.39
N ALA A 31 -1.05 -19.84 -0.16
CA ALA A 31 -0.35 -18.68 0.38
C ALA A 31 -0.82 -18.31 1.79
N ALA A 32 -2.10 -18.49 2.10
CA ALA A 32 -2.63 -18.26 3.44
C ALA A 32 -2.05 -19.23 4.49
N LYS A 33 -1.58 -20.43 4.10
CA LYS A 33 -0.99 -21.38 5.06
C LYS A 33 0.41 -20.98 5.53
N LYS A 34 1.09 -20.11 4.79
CA LYS A 34 2.43 -19.60 5.15
C LYS A 34 2.30 -18.50 6.21
N ARG A 35 3.27 -18.41 7.13
CA ARG A 35 3.33 -17.35 8.16
C ARG A 35 3.71 -15.99 7.58
N ALA A 36 4.58 -15.99 6.58
CA ALA A 36 5.02 -14.83 5.81
C ALA A 36 5.21 -15.24 4.35
N LEU A 37 5.16 -14.27 3.45
CA LEU A 37 5.26 -14.48 2.02
C LEU A 37 6.41 -13.67 1.42
N ARG A 38 6.97 -14.18 0.33
CA ARG A 38 7.71 -13.38 -0.64
C ARG A 38 6.79 -13.01 -1.80
N LEU A 39 7.10 -11.96 -2.55
CA LEU A 39 6.40 -11.59 -3.79
C LEU A 39 6.41 -12.75 -4.80
N ALA A 40 7.51 -13.51 -4.86
CA ALA A 40 7.60 -14.71 -5.68
C ALA A 40 6.51 -15.75 -5.36
N ASP A 41 6.01 -15.81 -4.12
CA ASP A 41 4.90 -16.71 -3.74
C ASP A 41 3.56 -16.31 -4.38
N LEU A 42 3.43 -15.06 -4.85
CA LEU A 42 2.23 -14.51 -5.48
C LEU A 42 2.32 -14.56 -7.01
N GLN A 43 3.50 -14.80 -7.57
CA GLN A 43 3.77 -14.65 -9.00
C GLN A 43 2.94 -15.59 -9.88
N ALA A 44 2.89 -16.88 -9.52
CA ALA A 44 2.06 -17.90 -10.18
C ALA A 44 0.70 -18.11 -9.48
N GLY A 45 0.35 -17.22 -8.54
CA GLY A 45 -0.83 -17.34 -7.70
C GLY A 45 -2.13 -16.87 -8.38
N PRO A 46 -3.17 -16.57 -7.57
CA PRO A 46 -4.39 -15.94 -8.09
C PRO A 46 -4.07 -14.55 -8.67
N VAL A 47 -4.96 -14.02 -9.52
CA VAL A 47 -4.78 -12.72 -10.20
C VAL A 47 -4.32 -11.63 -9.22
N PHE A 48 -3.21 -10.97 -9.54
CA PHE A 48 -2.73 -9.82 -8.77
C PHE A 48 -3.58 -8.60 -9.11
N LEU A 49 -4.32 -8.09 -8.14
CA LEU A 49 -5.20 -6.95 -8.28
C LEU A 49 -4.45 -5.68 -7.86
N ARG A 50 -4.18 -4.79 -8.81
CA ARG A 50 -3.49 -3.52 -8.57
C ARG A 50 -4.31 -2.37 -9.12
N PHE A 51 -4.25 -1.21 -8.47
CA PHE A 51 -4.92 -0.02 -8.99
C PHE A 51 -4.42 0.35 -10.39
N ALA A 52 -5.31 0.96 -11.19
CA ALA A 52 -4.97 1.35 -12.56
C ALA A 52 -3.90 2.45 -12.57
N LYS A 53 -2.92 2.35 -13.48
CA LYS A 53 -1.90 3.41 -13.68
C LYS A 53 -2.50 4.79 -13.87
N ARG A 54 -3.61 4.91 -14.61
CA ARG A 54 -4.32 6.19 -14.83
C ARG A 54 -4.87 6.83 -13.56
N ALA A 55 -5.14 6.04 -12.51
CA ALA A 55 -5.69 6.56 -11.25
C ALA A 55 -4.60 7.26 -10.43
N ASN A 56 -3.35 6.78 -10.50
CA ASN A 56 -2.20 7.45 -9.89
C ASN A 56 -0.90 7.04 -10.60
N PRO A 57 -0.47 7.73 -11.67
CA PRO A 57 0.69 7.32 -12.46
C PRO A 57 2.01 7.32 -11.68
N ALA A 58 2.19 8.29 -10.78
CA ALA A 58 3.40 8.44 -9.98
C ALA A 58 3.52 7.28 -8.98
N LEU A 59 2.48 7.03 -8.19
CA LEU A 59 2.46 5.93 -7.23
C LEU A 59 2.51 4.56 -7.93
N TRP A 60 1.88 4.43 -9.09
CA TRP A 60 2.01 3.21 -9.89
C TRP A 60 3.47 2.99 -10.27
N THR A 61 4.15 4.00 -10.80
CA THR A 61 5.56 3.89 -11.20
C THR A 61 6.47 3.59 -10.01
N HIS A 62 6.19 4.17 -8.84
CA HIS A 62 6.87 3.87 -7.58
C HIS A 62 6.81 2.40 -7.21
N TYR A 63 5.62 1.79 -7.22
CA TYR A 63 5.49 0.36 -6.96
C TYR A 63 6.09 -0.50 -8.06
N GLN A 64 5.99 -0.07 -9.33
CA GLN A 64 6.55 -0.83 -10.44
C GLN A 64 8.06 -0.98 -10.28
N ARG A 65 8.78 0.11 -9.95
CA ARG A 65 10.23 0.06 -9.71
C ARG A 65 10.61 -0.90 -8.59
N GLN A 66 9.85 -0.92 -7.49
CA GLN A 66 10.08 -1.86 -6.40
C GLN A 66 9.83 -3.30 -6.84
N TYR A 67 8.75 -3.55 -7.59
CA TYR A 67 8.45 -4.88 -8.13
C TYR A 67 9.54 -5.36 -9.09
N ASP A 68 9.98 -4.50 -10.01
CA ASP A 68 11.05 -4.81 -10.97
C ASP A 68 12.36 -5.15 -10.24
N ALA A 69 12.75 -4.35 -9.24
CA ALA A 69 13.95 -4.59 -8.43
C ALA A 69 13.90 -5.91 -7.64
N LEU A 70 12.69 -6.39 -7.31
CA LEU A 70 12.45 -7.65 -6.62
C LEU A 70 12.16 -8.81 -7.59
N GLY A 71 12.23 -8.57 -8.90
CA GLY A 71 11.92 -9.56 -9.93
C GLY A 71 10.46 -10.01 -9.95
N PHE A 72 9.54 -9.23 -9.39
CA PHE A 72 8.14 -9.57 -9.29
C PHE A 72 7.37 -9.17 -10.56
N ALA A 73 6.98 -10.18 -11.33
CA ALA A 73 6.13 -10.02 -12.51
C ALA A 73 5.00 -11.06 -12.46
N PRO A 74 3.82 -10.73 -11.88
CA PRO A 74 2.74 -11.69 -11.73
C PRO A 74 2.24 -12.19 -13.09
N VAL A 75 1.99 -13.49 -13.20
CA VAL A 75 1.52 -14.13 -14.45
C VAL A 75 0.17 -13.55 -14.90
N ARG A 76 -0.66 -13.13 -13.94
CA ARG A 76 -1.95 -12.50 -14.19
C ARG A 76 -2.08 -11.26 -13.32
N GLU A 77 -2.19 -10.10 -13.94
CA GLU A 77 -2.48 -8.83 -13.27
C GLU A 77 -3.78 -8.24 -13.82
N ALA A 78 -4.61 -7.66 -12.94
CA ALA A 78 -5.83 -6.97 -13.33
C ALA A 78 -6.05 -5.71 -12.50
N VAL A 79 -6.86 -4.79 -13.04
CA VAL A 79 -7.20 -3.55 -12.35
C VAL A 79 -8.12 -3.83 -11.16
N ALA A 80 -7.69 -3.37 -9.99
CA ALA A 80 -8.44 -3.36 -8.75
C ALA A 80 -9.64 -2.36 -8.85
N PRO A 81 -10.89 -2.78 -8.58
CA PRO A 81 -12.08 -1.92 -8.63
C PRO A 81 -12.24 -1.00 -7.40
N GLY A 82 -11.14 -0.58 -6.78
CA GLY A 82 -11.10 0.12 -5.49
C GLY A 82 -10.92 -0.84 -4.30
N THR A 83 -10.56 -0.31 -3.12
CA THR A 83 -10.11 -1.13 -1.97
C THR A 83 -11.18 -2.11 -1.49
N ALA A 84 -12.40 -1.63 -1.20
CA ALA A 84 -13.47 -2.48 -0.66
C ALA A 84 -13.87 -3.61 -1.63
N ALA A 85 -14.06 -3.27 -2.92
CA ALA A 85 -14.39 -4.24 -3.94
C ALA A 85 -13.24 -5.23 -4.21
N THR A 86 -11.98 -4.77 -4.16
CA THR A 86 -10.79 -5.65 -4.23
C THR A 86 -10.77 -6.65 -3.08
N ILE A 87 -11.03 -6.21 -1.86
CA ILE A 87 -11.10 -7.10 -0.69
C ILE A 87 -12.21 -8.13 -0.85
N ALA A 88 -13.40 -7.73 -1.33
CA ALA A 88 -14.50 -8.65 -1.61
C ALA A 88 -14.14 -9.70 -2.69
N GLN A 89 -13.40 -9.29 -3.74
CA GLN A 89 -12.88 -10.22 -4.75
C GLN A 89 -11.94 -11.25 -4.13
N ILE A 90 -11.02 -10.82 -3.26
CA ILE A 90 -10.07 -11.70 -2.59
C ILE A 90 -10.79 -12.65 -1.62
N ALA A 91 -11.78 -12.16 -0.87
CA ALA A 91 -12.61 -12.99 0.01
C ALA A 91 -13.32 -14.11 -0.76
N ALA A 92 -13.76 -13.81 -1.99
CA ALA A 92 -14.37 -14.77 -2.92
C ALA A 92 -13.36 -15.67 -3.65
N GLY A 93 -12.06 -15.61 -3.32
CA GLY A 93 -11.02 -16.40 -3.98
C GLY A 93 -10.54 -15.85 -5.34
N ARG A 94 -10.98 -14.65 -5.72
CA ARG A 94 -10.75 -14.05 -7.05
C ARG A 94 -9.65 -13.00 -7.05
N GLY A 95 -8.48 -13.38 -6.55
CA GLY A 95 -7.27 -12.57 -6.67
C GLY A 95 -6.46 -12.46 -5.38
N CYS A 96 -5.41 -11.66 -5.43
CA CYS A 96 -4.61 -11.20 -4.29
C CYS A 96 -4.14 -9.76 -4.53
N THR A 97 -3.66 -9.08 -3.50
CA THR A 97 -3.06 -7.74 -3.64
C THR A 97 -2.03 -7.46 -2.56
N LEU A 98 -1.34 -6.33 -2.65
CA LEU A 98 -0.59 -5.74 -1.56
C LEU A 98 -1.31 -4.50 -1.05
N LEU A 99 -1.34 -4.31 0.26
CA LEU A 99 -1.82 -3.09 0.90
C LEU A 99 -0.78 -2.57 1.91
N PRO A 100 -0.67 -1.25 2.11
CA PRO A 100 0.02 -0.70 3.26
C PRO A 100 -0.54 -1.32 4.55
N ALA A 101 0.33 -1.70 5.49
CA ALA A 101 -0.07 -2.36 6.74
C ALA A 101 -1.14 -1.56 7.52
N ALA A 102 -1.07 -0.24 7.45
CA ALA A 102 -2.05 0.69 8.01
C ALA A 102 -3.50 0.41 7.54
N LEU A 103 -3.68 -0.03 6.30
CA LEU A 103 -4.99 -0.34 5.71
C LEU A 103 -5.45 -1.78 5.98
N ALA A 104 -4.58 -2.62 6.56
CA ALA A 104 -4.86 -4.02 6.89
C ALA A 104 -5.46 -4.19 8.30
N ARG A 105 -5.86 -3.10 8.97
CA ARG A 105 -6.42 -3.13 10.34
C ARG A 105 -7.79 -3.81 10.37
N GLN A 106 -8.61 -3.61 9.35
CA GLN A 106 -9.91 -4.27 9.25
C GLN A 106 -9.74 -5.71 8.76
N ARG A 107 -10.31 -6.67 9.50
CA ARG A 107 -10.34 -8.07 9.12
C ARG A 107 -11.64 -8.38 8.40
N TYR A 108 -11.53 -9.08 7.28
CA TYR A 108 -12.67 -9.55 6.51
C TYR A 108 -12.69 -11.08 6.49
N PRO A 109 -13.83 -11.72 6.77
CA PRO A 109 -13.97 -13.16 6.56
C PRO A 109 -13.55 -13.56 5.14
N GLY A 110 -12.87 -14.70 5.01
CA GLY A 110 -12.37 -15.18 3.71
C GLY A 110 -11.06 -14.53 3.25
N VAL A 111 -10.48 -13.58 4.00
CA VAL A 111 -9.22 -12.92 3.67
C VAL A 111 -8.14 -13.21 4.70
N ALA A 112 -6.93 -13.50 4.22
CA ALA A 112 -5.74 -13.67 5.03
C ALA A 112 -4.73 -12.56 4.70
N TYR A 113 -4.29 -11.85 5.74
CA TYR A 113 -3.19 -10.89 5.67
C TYR A 113 -1.89 -11.59 6.05
N ARG A 114 -0.87 -11.49 5.20
CA ARG A 114 0.44 -12.10 5.42
C ARG A 114 1.55 -11.08 5.32
N ARG A 115 2.44 -11.11 6.31
CA ARG A 115 3.64 -10.29 6.31
C ARG A 115 4.46 -10.60 5.06
N LEU A 116 4.94 -9.56 4.38
CA LEU A 116 5.93 -9.72 3.33
C LEU A 116 7.33 -9.79 3.92
N LEU A 117 8.15 -10.66 3.35
CA LEU A 117 9.60 -10.70 3.61
C LEU A 117 10.35 -9.70 2.74
N ASP A 118 9.84 -9.43 1.53
CA ASP A 118 10.40 -8.42 0.64
C ASP A 118 9.97 -7.02 1.06
N GLU A 119 10.86 -6.04 0.85
CA GLU A 119 10.62 -4.66 1.24
C GLU A 119 9.86 -3.91 0.15
N VAL A 120 8.53 -3.93 0.27
CA VAL A 120 7.64 -3.05 -0.50
C VAL A 120 7.09 -1.99 0.44
N SER A 121 7.35 -0.73 0.14
CA SER A 121 7.00 0.38 1.02
C SER A 121 6.52 1.62 0.27
N VAL A 122 5.88 2.51 1.02
CA VAL A 122 5.45 3.82 0.54
C VAL A 122 5.63 4.85 1.64
N ASP A 123 6.17 5.99 1.28
CA ASP A 123 6.32 7.11 2.21
C ASP A 123 4.99 7.83 2.35
N VAL A 124 4.72 8.35 3.55
CA VAL A 124 3.52 9.10 3.88
C VAL A 124 3.92 10.45 4.39
N HIS A 125 3.34 11.50 3.80
CA HIS A 125 3.64 12.87 4.13
C HIS A 125 2.44 13.58 4.72
N LEU A 126 2.68 14.50 5.65
CA LEU A 126 1.77 15.60 5.92
C LEU A 126 1.89 16.61 4.78
N VAL A 127 0.77 17.17 4.38
CA VAL A 127 0.70 18.16 3.30
C VAL A 127 -0.08 19.36 3.82
N PHE A 128 0.46 20.54 3.57
CA PHE A 128 -0.04 21.81 4.04
C PHE A 128 -0.23 22.74 2.85
N GLY A 129 -1.32 23.52 2.87
CA GLY A 129 -1.48 24.62 1.93
C GLY A 129 -0.36 25.66 2.10
N GLU A 130 0.01 26.32 1.02
CA GLU A 130 1.07 27.34 1.03
C GLU A 130 0.78 28.49 2.01
N ALA A 131 -0.48 28.91 2.10
CA ALA A 131 -0.92 30.00 2.97
C ALA A 131 -0.99 29.66 4.47
N LEU A 132 -0.78 28.40 4.87
CA LEU A 132 -0.83 28.03 6.30
C LEU A 132 0.28 28.73 7.08
N GLU A 133 -0.01 29.22 8.29
CA GLU A 133 1.02 29.95 9.05
C GLU A 133 2.26 29.08 9.29
N PRO A 134 3.48 29.62 9.08
CA PRO A 134 4.72 28.85 9.27
C PRO A 134 4.85 28.25 10.66
N ALA A 135 4.42 28.97 11.71
CA ALA A 135 4.44 28.48 13.09
C ALA A 135 3.55 27.23 13.28
N LEU A 136 2.37 27.20 12.65
CA LEU A 136 1.49 26.03 12.71
C LEU A 136 2.07 24.85 11.91
N VAL A 137 2.66 25.11 10.74
CA VAL A 137 3.37 24.07 9.98
C VAL A 137 4.51 23.47 10.79
N GLN A 138 5.30 24.31 11.46
CA GLN A 138 6.39 23.86 12.32
C GLN A 138 5.85 23.02 13.49
N ALA A 139 4.84 23.52 14.21
CA ALA A 139 4.23 22.78 15.31
C ALA A 139 3.68 21.41 14.89
N LEU A 140 3.00 21.32 13.74
CA LEU A 140 2.50 20.04 13.20
C LEU A 140 3.65 19.11 12.78
N THR A 141 4.74 19.67 12.28
CA THR A 141 5.95 18.93 11.87
C THR A 141 6.74 18.41 13.06
N ASP A 142 6.79 19.17 14.16
CA ASP A 142 7.40 18.75 15.42
C ASP A 142 6.62 17.59 16.06
N GLN A 143 5.30 17.55 15.84
CA GLN A 143 4.41 16.48 16.28
C GLN A 143 4.30 15.31 15.28
N ARG A 144 5.19 15.21 14.27
CA ARG A 144 5.12 14.18 13.21
C ARG A 144 5.03 12.75 13.74
N GLU A 145 5.61 12.47 14.90
CA GLU A 145 5.56 11.14 15.54
C GLU A 145 4.16 10.73 15.96
N LEU A 146 3.31 11.69 16.38
CA LEU A 146 1.90 11.41 16.68
C LEU A 146 1.14 10.96 15.43
N PHE A 147 1.42 11.60 14.29
CA PHE A 147 0.82 11.21 13.01
C PHE A 147 1.33 9.85 12.55
N ALA A 148 2.62 9.57 12.72
CA ALA A 148 3.22 8.28 12.43
C ALA A 148 2.55 7.16 13.26
N ALA A 149 2.36 7.38 14.56
CA ALA A 149 1.71 6.44 15.47
C ALA A 149 0.24 6.19 15.11
N ALA A 150 -0.47 7.19 14.58
CA ALA A 150 -1.86 7.02 14.16
C ALA A 150 -2.03 6.07 12.96
N ILE A 151 -0.99 5.96 12.10
CA ILE A 151 -1.00 5.15 10.88
C ILE A 151 -0.14 3.88 10.97
N ALA A 152 0.59 3.66 12.05
CA ALA A 152 1.27 2.40 12.34
C ALA A 152 0.29 1.30 12.78
#